data_AF-A0A7J4SKN5-F1
#
_entry.id   AF-A0A7J4SKN5-F1
#
_cell.length_a   1.000
_cell.length_b   1.000
_cell.length_c   1.000
_cell.angle_alpha   90.00
_cell.angle_beta   90.00
_cell.angle_gamma   90.00
#
_symmetry.space_group_name_H-M   'P 1'
#
loop_
_entity.id
_entity.type
_entity.pdbx_description
1 polymer ?
#
loop_
_entity_poly.entity_id
_entity_poly.type
_entity_poly.pdbx_seq_one_letter_code
_entity_poly.pdbx_strand_id
1 'polypeptide(L)' 'MNKPLIVVNFKTYETASGDSALSLAKEMDKFTDREFRMIAVASALDLSSISKSVTNVEVWSQHL' A
#
# COMPACT_ATOMS: atom_id res chain seq x y z
N MET A 1 -13.94 14.16 -0.91
CA MET A 1 -14.32 12.83 -0.39
C MET A 1 -15.19 12.03 -1.38
N ASN A 2 -15.04 12.25 -2.70
CA ASN A 2 -15.97 11.69 -3.71
C ASN A 2 -15.30 10.76 -4.73
N LYS A 3 -13.99 10.50 -4.62
CA LYS A 3 -13.31 9.54 -5.49
C LYS A 3 -13.46 8.13 -4.91
N PRO A 4 -13.74 7.10 -5.74
CA PRO A 4 -13.76 5.72 -5.29
C PRO A 4 -12.46 5.34 -4.55
N LEU A 5 -12.59 4.40 -3.61
CA LEU A 5 -11.50 3.97 -2.76
C LEU A 5 -11.19 2.49 -3.04
N ILE A 6 -9.95 2.19 -3.42
CA ILE A 6 -9.45 0.82 -3.52
C ILE A 6 -8.46 0.61 -2.37
N VAL A 7 -8.82 -0.29 -1.46
CA VAL A 7 -8.02 -0.61 -0.28
C VAL A 7 -7.47 -2.02 -0.46
N VAL A 8 -6.15 -2.14 -0.60
CA VAL A 8 -5.47 -3.44 -0.68
C VAL A 8 -4.89 -3.75 0.70
N ASN A 9 -5.60 -4.61 1.44
CA ASN A 9 -5.14 -5.07 2.75
C ASN A 9 -4.19 -6.25 2.58
N PHE A 10 -2.92 -6.05 2.95
CA PHE A 10 -1.86 -7.05 2.84
C PHE A 10 -2.05 -8.19 3.86
N LYS A 11 -2.88 -7.96 4.89
CA LYS A 11 -3.12 -8.85 6.03
C LYS A 11 -1.80 -9.33 6.62
N THR A 12 -1.75 -10.58 7.04
CA THR A 12 -0.57 -11.27 7.57
C THR A 12 -0.02 -12.29 6.55
N TYR A 13 -0.26 -12.07 5.25
CA TYR A 13 0.26 -12.99 4.24
C TYR A 13 1.77 -12.84 4.12
N GLU A 14 2.50 -13.96 4.12
CA GLU A 14 3.94 -13.98 3.87
C GLU A 14 4.27 -13.32 2.52
N THR A 15 3.45 -13.59 1.51
CA THR A 15 3.56 -13.00 0.16
C THR A 15 3.25 -11.51 0.09
N ALA A 16 2.90 -10.88 1.21
CA ALA A 16 2.65 -9.44 1.33
C ALA A 16 3.24 -8.87 2.64
N SER A 17 4.35 -9.45 3.11
CA SER A 17 5.14 -8.98 4.27
C SER A 17 6.60 -8.73 3.86
N GLY A 18 7.30 -7.83 4.57
CA GLY A 18 8.72 -7.54 4.30
C GLY A 18 8.99 -7.07 2.86
N ASP A 19 9.99 -7.64 2.21
CA ASP A 19 10.35 -7.29 0.81
C ASP A 19 9.21 -7.57 -0.18
N SER A 20 8.36 -8.57 0.08
CA SER A 20 7.19 -8.86 -0.73
C SER A 20 6.13 -7.75 -0.60
N ALA A 21 5.93 -7.21 0.60
CA ALA A 21 5.06 -6.06 0.84
C ALA A 21 5.55 -4.82 0.07
N LEU A 22 6.85 -4.56 0.13
CA LEU A 22 7.47 -3.46 -0.59
C LEU A 22 7.32 -3.60 -2.10
N SER A 23 7.53 -4.82 -2.62
CA SER A 23 7.38 -5.12 -4.04
C SER A 23 5.94 -4.92 -4.50
N LEU A 24 4.97 -5.43 -3.75
CA LEU A 24 3.54 -5.24 -4.04
C LEU A 24 3.15 -3.75 -4.02
N ALA A 25 3.60 -2.99 -3.02
CA ALA A 25 3.33 -1.56 -2.95
C ALA A 25 3.95 -0.78 -4.12
N LYS A 26 5.15 -1.13 -4.58
CA LYS A 26 5.77 -0.54 -5.78
C LYS A 26 4.99 -0.85 -7.04
N GLU A 27 4.44 -2.06 -7.19
CA GLU A 27 3.56 -2.37 -8.32
C GLU A 27 2.28 -1.55 -8.27
N MET A 28 1.67 -1.39 -7.09
CA MET A 28 0.53 -0.49 -6.89
C MET A 28 0.86 0.97 -7.24
N ASP A 29 2.09 1.41 -6.98
CA ASP A 29 2.55 2.79 -7.22
C ASP A 29 2.67 3.16 -8.70
N LYS A 30 2.85 2.17 -9.57
CA LYS A 30 2.90 2.38 -11.03
C LYS A 30 1.57 2.83 -11.63
N PHE A 31 0.45 2.63 -10.94
CA PHE A 31 -0.88 3.01 -11.41
C PHE A 31 -1.17 4.49 -11.10
N THR A 32 -0.67 5.40 -11.95
CA THR A 32 -0.74 6.85 -11.72
C THR A 32 -1.91 7.55 -12.41
N ASP A 33 -2.31 7.10 -13.60
CA ASP A 33 -3.46 7.65 -14.33
C ASP A 33 -4.76 7.01 -13.83
N ARG A 34 -5.37 7.61 -12.80
CA ARG A 34 -6.54 7.03 -12.12
C ARG A 34 -7.50 8.06 -11.55
N GLU A 35 -8.79 7.73 -11.63
CA GLU A 35 -9.88 8.51 -11.02
C GLU A 35 -10.27 8.04 -9.60
N PHE A 36 -9.54 7.07 -9.06
CA PHE A 36 -9.74 6.53 -7.71
C PHE A 36 -8.51 6.73 -6.84
N ARG A 37 -8.70 6.61 -5.52
CA ARG A 37 -7.63 6.56 -4.53
C ARG A 37 -7.25 5.11 -4.28
N MET A 38 -5.96 4.82 -4.25
CA MET A 38 -5.44 3.50 -3.94
C MET A 38 -4.64 3.55 -2.65
N ILE A 39 -4.89 2.60 -1.76
CA ILE A 39 -4.29 2.52 -0.44
C ILE A 39 -3.69 1.13 -0.23
N ALA A 40 -2.41 1.09 0.10
CA ALA A 40 -1.73 -0.08 0.63
C ALA A 40 -1.89 -0.10 2.16
N VAL A 41 -2.58 -1.11 2.68
CA VAL A 41 -2.75 -1.29 4.13
C VAL A 41 -1.83 -2.41 4.60
N ALA A 42 -0.72 -2.02 5.24
CA ALA A 42 0.40 -2.89 5.55
C ALA A 42 0.58 -3.14 7.06
N SER A 43 1.38 -4.15 7.40
CA SER A 43 1.86 -4.37 8.76
C SER A 43 2.61 -3.15 9.28
N ALA A 44 2.53 -2.87 10.58
CA ALA A 44 3.26 -1.77 11.20
C ALA A 44 4.78 -1.87 10.99
N LEU A 45 5.31 -3.09 10.87
CA LEU A 45 6.73 -3.36 10.63
C LEU A 45 7.19 -2.90 9.23
N ASP A 46 6.28 -2.92 8.25
CA ASP A 46 6.58 -2.60 6.85
C ASP A 46 6.25 -1.13 6.49
N LEU A 47 5.59 -0.39 7.38
CA LEU A 47 5.13 0.98 7.11
C LEU A 47 6.27 1.91 6.69
N SER A 48 7.40 1.87 7.40
CA SER A 48 8.50 2.81 7.15
C SER A 48 9.18 2.53 5.80
N SER A 49 9.38 1.25 5.44
CA SER A 49 10.02 0.89 4.19
C SER A 49 9.12 1.23 2.99
N ILE A 50 7.82 0.94 3.09
CA ILE A 50 6.86 1.22 2.03
C ILE A 50 6.66 2.72 1.85
N SER A 51 6.34 3.46 2.92
CA SER A 51 6.03 4.90 2.83
C SER A 51 7.19 5.75 2.28
N LYS A 52 8.43 5.30 2.43
CA LYS A 52 9.61 5.96 1.85
C LYS A 52 9.87 5.60 0.38
N SER A 53 9.21 4.56 -0.14
CA SER A 53 9.51 3.96 -1.44
C SER A 53 8.43 4.19 -2.51
N VAL A 54 7.28 4.74 -2.13
CA VAL A 54 6.13 4.98 -3.03
C VAL A 54 5.64 6.41 -2.86
N THR A 55 5.09 7.01 -3.92
CA THR A 55 4.65 8.42 -3.90
C THR A 55 3.22 8.65 -4.38
N ASN A 56 2.67 7.71 -5.15
CA ASN A 56 1.35 7.81 -5.77
C ASN A 56 0.28 7.05 -4.96
N VAL A 57 0.66 6.06 -4.15
CA VAL A 57 -0.22 5.26 -3.29
C VAL A 57 -0.17 5.75 -1.84
N GLU A 58 -1.34 5.82 -1.19
CA GLU A 58 -1.39 6.10 0.25
C GLU A 58 -1.04 4.85 1.05
N VAL A 59 -0.31 5.02 2.15
CA VAL A 59 0.18 3.89 2.97
C VAL A 59 -0.41 4.00 4.37
N TRP A 60 -1.26 3.03 4.74
CA TRP A 60 -1.93 3.00 6.04
C TRP A 60 -1.52 1.76 6.84
N SER A 61 -1.56 1.86 8.17
CA SER A 61 -1.39 0.70 9.05
C SER A 61 -2.67 -0.14 9.09
N GLN A 62 -2.54 -1.47 9.15
CA GLN A 62 -3.69 -2.36 9.35
C GLN A 62 -4.36 -2.13 10.71
N HIS A 63 -3.54 -1.94 11.74
CA HIS A 63 -3.94 -1.67 13.11
C HIS A 63 -3.00 -0.61 13.70
N LEU A 64 -3.42 0.03 14.80
CA LEU A 64 -2.57 0.86 15.65
C LEU A 64 -2.83 0.52 17.12
#